data_AF-A0A8T3A5G2-F1
#
_entry.id   AF-A0A8T3A5G2-F1
#
_cell.length_a   1.000
_cell.length_b   1.000
_cell.length_c   1.000
_cell.angle_alpha   90.00
_cell.angle_beta   90.00
_cell.angle_gamma   90.00
#
_symmetry.space_group_name_H-M   'P 1'
#
loop_
_entity.id
_entity.type
_entity.pdbx_description
1 polymer ?
#
loop_
_entity_poly.entity_id
_entity_poly.type
_entity_poly.pdbx_seq_one_letter_code
_entity_poly.pdbx_strand_id
1 'polypeptide(L)'
;MVDRNEIDMQLNGEKAVEMMRLAMWCLQTNSCKRPSMSTVVKVLEGNLSMETNLDYSFFASATLNANDDVCIAISSELNASHLSGPR
;
A
#
# COMPACT_ATOMS: atom_id res chain seq x y z
N MET A 1 17.56 30.81 -18.32
CA MET A 1 16.18 30.32 -18.09
C MET A 1 16.34 29.17 -17.13
N VAL A 2 16.06 29.39 -15.84
CA VAL A 2 16.36 28.40 -14.78
C VAL A 2 15.38 27.25 -14.92
N ASP A 3 15.93 26.04 -14.95
CA ASP A 3 15.22 24.78 -15.18
C ASP A 3 14.14 24.57 -14.11
N ARG A 4 12.89 24.83 -14.47
CA ARG A 4 11.73 24.72 -13.57
C ARG A 4 11.30 23.27 -13.38
N ASN A 5 11.92 22.33 -14.09
CA ASN A 5 11.55 20.91 -14.10
C ASN A 5 12.19 20.10 -12.97
N GLU A 6 13.31 20.54 -12.39
CA GLU A 6 14.01 19.77 -11.37
C GLU A 6 13.21 19.69 -10.06
N ILE A 7 12.54 20.80 -9.70
CA ILE A 7 11.60 20.87 -8.57
C ILE A 7 10.41 19.93 -8.79
N ASP A 8 9.89 19.85 -10.01
CA ASP A 8 8.72 19.04 -10.36
C ASP A 8 9.03 17.54 -10.29
N MET A 9 10.22 17.11 -10.75
CA MET A 9 10.69 15.73 -10.61
C MET A 9 10.95 15.34 -9.15
N GLN A 10 11.50 16.25 -8.33
CA GLN A 10 11.78 15.98 -6.92
C GLN A 10 10.49 15.94 -6.07
N LEU A 11 9.55 16.85 -6.33
CA LEU A 11 8.20 16.82 -5.76
C LEU A 11 7.48 15.53 -6.11
N ASN A 12 7.63 15.05 -7.35
CA ASN A 12 7.04 13.79 -7.78
C ASN A 12 7.61 12.60 -6.98
N GLY A 13 8.89 12.65 -6.60
CA GLY A 13 9.52 11.65 -5.75
C GLY A 13 8.95 11.62 -4.32
N GLU A 14 8.84 12.78 -3.68
CA GLU A 14 8.28 12.88 -2.31
C GLU A 14 6.81 12.41 -2.27
N LYS A 15 6.00 12.81 -3.25
CA LYS A 15 4.61 12.34 -3.36
C LYS A 15 4.52 10.84 -3.63
N ALA A 16 5.44 10.27 -4.42
CA ALA A 16 5.48 8.83 -4.65
C ALA A 16 5.82 8.07 -3.35
N VAL A 17 6.77 8.57 -2.55
CA VAL A 17 7.09 7.99 -1.24
C VAL A 17 5.90 8.07 -0.29
N GLU A 18 5.17 9.19 -0.30
CA GLU A 18 3.97 9.36 0.51
C GLU A 18 2.87 8.36 0.13
N MET A 19 2.58 8.22 -1.17
CA MET A 19 1.60 7.25 -1.66
C MET A 19 2.00 5.80 -1.36
N MET A 20 3.30 5.49 -1.43
CA MET A 20 3.81 4.18 -1.06
C MET A 20 3.60 3.90 0.44
N ARG A 21 3.84 4.89 1.31
CA ARG A 21 3.54 4.77 2.75
C ARG A 21 2.05 4.55 3.01
N LEU A 22 1.18 5.25 2.28
CA LEU A 22 -0.27 5.05 2.39
C LEU A 22 -0.68 3.62 1.99
N ALA A 23 -0.13 3.13 0.87
CA ALA A 23 -0.36 1.76 0.43
C ALA A 23 0.10 0.74 1.49
N MET A 24 1.28 0.94 2.08
CA MET A 24 1.80 0.07 3.13
C MET A 24 0.92 0.07 4.39
N TRP A 25 0.35 1.22 4.75
CA TRP A 25 -0.60 1.31 5.88
C TRP A 25 -1.89 0.53 5.63
N CYS A 26 -2.40 0.55 4.41
CA CYS A 26 -3.58 -0.23 4.00
C CYS A 26 -3.31 -1.74 3.90
N LEU A 27 -2.08 -2.13 3.59
CA LEU A 27 -1.69 -3.53 3.36
C LEU A 27 -1.16 -4.26 4.61
N GLN A 28 -1.18 -3.63 5.79
CA GLN A 28 -0.65 -4.26 7.01
C GLN A 28 -1.26 -5.64 7.28
N THR A 29 -0.44 -6.58 7.74
CA THR A 29 -0.87 -7.95 8.09
C THR A 29 -1.91 -7.94 9.22
N ASN A 30 -1.72 -7.08 10.22
CA ASN A 30 -2.70 -6.88 11.29
C ASN A 30 -3.82 -5.94 10.83
N SER A 31 -5.01 -6.50 10.59
CA SER A 31 -6.18 -5.76 10.11
C SER A 31 -6.63 -4.64 11.07
N CYS A 32 -6.40 -4.78 12.38
CA CYS A 32 -6.77 -3.76 13.37
C CYS A 32 -5.94 -2.48 13.25
N LYS A 33 -4.79 -2.54 12.57
CA LYS A 33 -3.92 -1.39 12.33
C LYS A 33 -4.16 -0.73 10.96
N ARG A 34 -5.01 -1.31 10.11
CA ARG A 34 -5.36 -0.72 8.82
C ARG A 34 -6.25 0.49 9.03
N PRO A 35 -6.04 1.59 8.29
CA PRO A 35 -6.90 2.76 8.39
C PRO A 35 -8.30 2.47 7.81
N SER A 36 -9.31 3.15 8.34
CA SER A 36 -10.62 3.20 7.67
C SER A 36 -10.52 3.97 6.35
N MET A 37 -11.42 3.68 5.41
CA MET A 37 -11.49 4.44 4.14
C MET A 37 -11.67 5.94 4.35
N SER A 38 -12.42 6.35 5.39
CA SER A 38 -12.57 7.76 5.76
C SER A 38 -11.24 8.41 6.17
N THR A 39 -10.37 7.67 6.86
CA THR A 39 -9.03 8.15 7.22
C THR A 39 -8.12 8.23 6.00
N VAL A 40 -8.16 7.23 5.12
CA VAL A 40 -7.40 7.22 3.85
C VAL A 40 -7.74 8.45 2.99
N VAL A 41 -9.03 8.75 2.82
CA VAL A 41 -9.47 9.93 2.04
C VAL A 41 -8.97 11.23 2.66
N LYS A 42 -9.12 11.39 3.98
CA LYS A 42 -8.61 12.59 4.67
C LYS A 42 -7.10 12.77 4.53
N VAL A 43 -6.33 11.69 4.46
CA VAL A 43 -4.89 11.77 4.17
C VAL A 43 -4.65 12.25 2.74
N LEU A 44 -5.34 11.66 1.76
CA LEU A 44 -5.21 12.05 0.35
C LEU A 44 -5.62 13.49 0.08
N GLU A 45 -6.60 14.01 0.82
CA GLU A 45 -7.04 15.40 0.79
C GLU A 45 -6.08 16.36 1.53
N GLY A 46 -5.09 15.82 2.26
CA GLY A 46 -4.13 16.61 3.04
C GLY A 46 -4.67 17.10 4.39
N ASN A 47 -5.80 16.57 4.85
CA ASN A 47 -6.43 16.93 6.12
C ASN A 47 -5.89 16.13 7.32
N LEU A 48 -5.21 15.01 7.08
CA LEU A 48 -4.59 14.17 8.10
C LEU A 48 -3.21 13.67 7.65
N SER A 49 -2.30 13.50 8.59
CA SER A 49 -1.01 12.84 8.33
C SER A 49 -1.10 11.34 8.54
N MET A 50 -0.29 10.57 7.80
CA MET A 50 -0.22 9.11 7.93
C MET A 50 0.47 8.66 9.22
N GLU A 51 0.15 7.45 9.66
CA GLU A 51 0.90 6.78 10.71
C GLU A 51 2.32 6.41 10.25
N THR A 52 3.32 6.69 11.08
CA THR A 52 4.74 6.46 10.75
C THR A 52 5.28 5.14 11.27
N ASN A 53 4.54 4.45 12.15
CA ASN A 53 4.90 3.14 12.69
C ASN A 53 4.24 2.02 11.88
N LEU A 54 4.65 1.89 10.62
CA LEU A 54 4.15 0.82 9.76
C LEU A 54 4.94 -0.48 9.98
N ASP A 55 4.22 -1.59 10.03
CA ASP A 55 4.84 -2.92 10.03
C ASP A 55 5.12 -3.35 8.58
N TYR A 56 6.40 -3.38 8.21
CA TYR A 56 6.86 -3.72 6.87
C TYR A 56 7.06 -5.24 6.66
N SER A 57 6.79 -6.06 7.68
CA SER A 57 7.04 -7.51 7.63
C SER A 57 6.28 -8.24 6.51
N PHE A 58 5.19 -7.66 5.99
CA PHE A 58 4.45 -8.18 4.84
C PHE A 58 5.32 -8.31 3.56
N PHE A 59 6.35 -7.47 3.39
CA PHE A 59 7.28 -7.59 2.27
C PHE A 59 8.39 -8.62 2.53
N ALA A 60 8.72 -8.92 3.79
CA ALA A 60 9.70 -9.96 4.11
C ALA A 60 9.20 -11.35 3.67
N SER A 61 7.88 -11.59 3.74
CA SER A 61 7.26 -12.78 3.13
C SER A 61 7.29 -12.81 1.60
N ALA A 62 7.54 -11.67 0.94
CA ALA A 62 7.61 -11.59 -0.52
C ALA A 62 9.00 -11.94 -1.08
N THR A 63 10.01 -12.19 -0.24
CA THR A 63 11.38 -12.50 -0.69
C THR A 63 11.93 -13.73 0.02
N LEU A 64 11.53 -14.92 -0.42
CA LEU A 64 12.36 -16.14 -0.48
C LEU A 64 11.69 -17.15 -1.43
N ASN A 65 11.88 -16.97 -2.74
CA ASN A 65 12.07 -18.07 -3.69
C ASN A 65 12.69 -17.49 -4.96
N ALA A 66 13.97 -17.80 -5.19
CA ALA A 66 14.79 -17.27 -6.28
C ALA A 66 14.46 -17.91 -7.64
N ASN A 67 13.30 -18.54 -7.81
CA ASN A 67 12.84 -19.09 -9.07
C ASN A 67 11.31 -18.97 -9.09
N ASP A 68 10.81 -18.29 -10.12
CA ASP A 68 9.44 -18.36 -10.61
C ASP A 68 8.32 -17.65 -9.80
N ASP A 69 7.67 -16.70 -10.48
CA ASP A 69 6.42 -15.98 -10.19
C ASP A 69 6.29 -15.30 -8.82
N VAL A 70 6.11 -13.98 -8.84
CA VAL A 70 5.90 -13.15 -7.64
C VAL A 70 4.50 -13.48 -7.06
N CYS A 71 4.41 -14.57 -6.30
CA CYS A 71 3.24 -14.87 -5.47
C CYS A 71 3.24 -13.90 -4.28
N ILE A 72 2.66 -12.72 -4.49
CA ILE A 72 2.17 -11.93 -3.36
C ILE A 72 1.08 -12.77 -2.73
N ALA A 73 1.41 -13.51 -1.65
CA ALA A 73 0.46 -14.21 -0.83
C ALA A 73 -0.39 -13.17 -0.08
N ILE A 74 -1.26 -12.47 -0.83
CA ILE A 74 -2.37 -11.70 -0.28
C ILE A 74 -3.31 -12.75 0.27
N SER A 75 -3.10 -13.09 1.54
CA SER A 75 -4.06 -13.68 2.49
C SER A 75 -5.21 -14.48 1.86
N SER A 76 -5.16 -15.79 2.10
CA SER A 76 -6.14 -16.85 1.77
C SER A 76 -6.38 -17.09 0.28
N GLU A 77 -6.08 -18.31 -0.17
CA GLU A 77 -6.60 -18.85 -1.43
C GLU A 77 -8.09 -18.54 -1.52
N LEU A 78 -8.48 -17.66 -2.44
CA LEU A 78 -9.86 -17.33 -2.73
C LEU A 78 -10.54 -18.57 -3.28
N ASN A 79 -11.09 -19.40 -2.38
CA ASN A 79 -11.80 -20.60 -2.77
C ASN A 79 -13.07 -20.17 -3.52
N ALA A 80 -13.09 -20.44 -4.84
CA ALA A 80 -14.16 -20.05 -5.75
C ALA A 80 -15.55 -20.57 -5.32
N SER A 81 -15.60 -21.56 -4.42
CA SER A 81 -16.82 -22.07 -3.80
C SER A 81 -17.62 -21.02 -3.02
N HIS A 82 -17.00 -19.94 -2.53
CA HIS A 82 -17.70 -18.86 -1.80
C HIS A 82 -18.44 -17.86 -2.70
N LEU A 83 -18.13 -17.81 -4.00
CA LEU A 83 -18.72 -16.83 -4.93
C LEU A 83 -19.94 -17.37 -5.69
N SER A 84 -20.24 -18.67 -5.58
CA SER A 84 -21.44 -19.28 -6.15
C SER A 84 -22.59 -19.28 -5.14
N GLY A 85 -23.02 -18.10 -4.71
CA GLY A 85 -24.29 -17.95 -3.99
C GLY A 85 -25.50 -18.28 -4.91
N PRO A 86 -26.68 -18.63 -4.36
CA PRO A 86 -27.83 -19.02 -5.17
C PRO A 86 -28.29 -17.89 -6.10
N ARG A 87 -28.62 -18.25 -7.35
CA ARG A 87 -29.24 -17.36 -8.34
C ARG A 87 -30.73 -17.18 -8.08
#